data_AF-A0A453EYI9-F1
#
_entry.id   AF-A0A453EYI9-F1
#
_cell.length_a   1.000
_cell.length_b   1.000
_cell.length_c   1.000
_cell.angle_alpha   90.00
_cell.angle_beta   90.00
_cell.angle_gamma   90.00
#
_symmetry.space_group_name_H-M   'P 1'
#
loop_
_entity.id
_entity.type
_entity.pdbx_description
1 polymer ?
#
loop_
_entity_poly.entity_id
_entity_poly.type
_entity_poly.pdbx_seq_one_letter_code
_entity_poly.pdbx_strand_id
1 'polypeptide(L)'
;CVLPAGVRIYSSRLDANDVSTYPRSYPIVLTEGDGSKIYVSCIAFRDPICEDIIEAYQIPVNSFADKCICFVSHSPCFQVLRDALEEIFVLCFSPAGCR
;
A
#
# COMPACT_ATOMS: atom_id res chain seq x y z
N CYS A 1 9.48 7.62 3.99
CA CYS A 1 8.35 6.80 4.50
C CYS A 1 7.39 6.55 3.35
N VAL A 2 6.94 5.31 3.11
CA VAL A 2 6.01 5.00 2.01
C VAL A 2 4.55 5.33 2.34
N LEU A 3 4.19 5.41 3.63
CA LEU A 3 2.90 5.90 4.11
C LEU A 3 3.11 7.24 4.85
N PRO A 4 3.13 8.37 4.14
CA PRO A 4 3.48 9.66 4.73
C PRO A 4 2.48 10.14 5.80
N ALA A 5 1.22 9.71 5.72
CA ALA A 5 0.19 9.99 6.72
C ALA A 5 0.26 9.07 7.95
N GLY A 6 1.20 8.12 7.98
CA GLY A 6 1.30 7.07 8.99
C GLY A 6 0.37 5.88 8.73
N VAL A 7 0.28 5.00 9.73
CA VAL A 7 -0.60 3.82 9.73
C VAL A 7 -1.68 4.03 10.78
N ARG A 8 -2.91 3.65 10.46
CA ARG A 8 -4.03 3.62 11.41
C ARG A 8 -4.71 2.26 11.37
N ILE A 9 -5.38 1.93 12.47
CA ILE A 9 -6.23 0.75 12.59
C ILE A 9 -7.68 1.17 12.38
N TYR A 10 -8.41 0.40 11.57
CA TYR A 10 -9.79 0.65 11.20
C TYR A 10 -10.65 -0.58 11.50
N SER A 11 -11.92 -0.34 11.83
CA SER A 11 -12.92 -1.41 12.02
C SER A 11 -13.57 -1.88 10.72
N SER A 12 -13.31 -1.23 9.58
CA SER A 12 -13.88 -1.56 8.27
C SER A 12 -12.85 -1.43 7.14
N ARG A 13 -12.98 -2.30 6.11
CA ARG A 13 -12.10 -2.29 4.93
C ARG A 13 -12.35 -1.09 4.02
N LEU A 14 -13.61 -0.82 3.73
CA LEU A 14 -14.04 0.21 2.79
C LEU A 14 -15.10 1.07 3.47
N ASP A 15 -15.02 2.36 3.24
CA ASP A 15 -16.08 3.31 3.53
C ASP A 15 -16.35 4.09 2.24
N ALA A 16 -17.54 3.90 1.70
CA ALA A 16 -17.95 4.54 0.44
C ALA A 16 -17.97 6.07 0.53
N ASN A 17 -18.05 6.63 1.74
CA ASN A 17 -18.00 8.08 1.96
C ASN A 17 -16.57 8.60 2.16
N ASP A 18 -15.58 7.71 2.28
CA ASP A 18 -14.19 8.08 2.48
C ASP A 18 -13.33 7.50 1.34
N VAL A 19 -13.02 8.38 0.38
CA VAL A 19 -12.17 8.07 -0.79
C VAL A 19 -10.77 7.60 -0.35
N SER A 20 -10.33 7.96 0.86
CA SER A 20 -9.04 7.54 1.38
C SER A 20 -8.94 6.04 1.65
N THR A 21 -10.08 5.35 1.72
CA THR A 21 -10.18 3.89 1.91
C THR A 21 -9.92 3.08 0.65
N TYR A 22 -9.98 3.71 -0.53
CA TYR A 22 -9.72 3.05 -1.80
C TYR A 22 -8.22 2.94 -2.07
N PRO A 23 -7.79 1.93 -2.86
CA PRO A 23 -6.40 1.83 -3.30
C PRO A 23 -5.95 3.10 -4.04
N ARG A 24 -4.77 3.62 -3.69
CA ARG A 24 -4.22 4.86 -4.26
C ARG A 24 -2.78 4.68 -4.69
N SER A 25 -2.55 4.86 -5.98
CA SER A 25 -1.21 4.84 -6.59
C SER A 25 -0.55 6.23 -6.52
N TYR A 26 0.72 6.30 -6.10
CA TYR A 26 1.48 7.54 -6.10
C TYR A 26 2.99 7.30 -6.27
N PRO A 27 3.69 8.22 -6.96
CA PRO A 27 5.14 8.18 -7.05
C PRO A 27 5.79 8.86 -5.83
N ILE A 28 6.98 8.39 -5.47
CA ILE A 28 7.93 9.08 -4.59
C ILE A 28 9.26 9.16 -5.33
N VAL A 29 9.95 10.29 -5.24
CA VAL A 29 11.33 10.44 -5.71
C VAL A 29 12.21 10.63 -4.49
N LEU A 30 13.18 9.72 -4.32
CA LEU A 30 14.23 9.87 -3.32
C LEU A 30 15.51 10.37 -4.00
N THR A 31 16.36 11.03 -3.23
CA THR A 31 17.64 11.56 -3.71
C THR A 31 18.76 10.90 -2.92
N GLU A 32 19.71 10.32 -3.65
CA GLU A 32 20.92 9.75 -3.07
C GLU A 32 21.94 10.83 -2.72
N GLY A 33 22.99 10.46 -1.99
CA GLY A 33 24.02 11.42 -1.53
C GLY A 33 24.80 12.11 -2.65
N ASP A 34 24.84 11.51 -3.84
CA ASP A 34 25.46 12.06 -5.06
C ASP A 34 24.48 12.88 -5.93
N GLY A 35 23.23 13.03 -5.50
CA GLY A 35 22.17 13.72 -6.26
C GLY A 35 21.44 12.86 -7.28
N SER A 36 21.80 11.58 -7.42
CA SER A 36 21.04 10.60 -8.21
C SER A 36 19.61 10.46 -7.68
N LYS A 37 18.67 10.13 -8.59
CA LYS A 37 17.26 9.94 -8.27
C LYS A 37 16.92 8.46 -8.20
N ILE A 38 16.24 8.09 -7.13
CA ILE A 38 15.55 6.79 -7.01
C ILE A 38 14.06 7.05 -7.20
N TYR A 39 13.46 6.34 -8.14
CA TYR A 39 12.05 6.39 -8.46
C TYR A 39 11.33 5.27 -7.72
N VAL A 40 10.34 5.64 -6.92
CA VAL A 40 9.51 4.70 -6.19
C VAL A 40 8.08 4.85 -6.70
N SER A 41 7.47 3.76 -7.14
CA SER A 41 6.03 3.71 -7.41
C SER A 41 5.38 2.95 -6.26
N CYS A 42 4.30 3.47 -5.70
CA CYS A 42 3.61 2.88 -4.56
C CYS A 42 2.12 2.75 -4.83
N ILE A 43 1.50 1.71 -4.25
CA ILE A 43 0.05 1.58 -4.11
C ILE A 43 -0.27 1.35 -2.64
N ALA A 44 -0.99 2.29 -2.03
CA ALA A 44 -1.49 2.17 -0.66
C ALA A 44 -2.94 1.71 -0.67
N PHE A 45 -3.30 0.81 0.23
CA PHE A 45 -4.63 0.23 0.34
C PHE A 45 -4.89 -0.28 1.75
N ARG A 46 -6.16 -0.52 2.08
CA ARG A 46 -6.55 -1.08 3.37
C ARG A 46 -6.72 -2.59 3.29
N ASP A 47 -6.16 -3.30 4.27
CA ASP A 47 -6.16 -4.76 4.28
C ASP A 47 -6.20 -5.32 5.71
N PRO A 48 -6.71 -6.56 5.94
CA PRO A 48 -6.82 -7.13 7.26
C PRO A 48 -5.48 -7.22 7.96
N ILE A 49 -5.51 -7.00 9.28
CA ILE A 49 -4.37 -7.25 10.14
C ILE A 49 -4.22 -8.76 10.30
N CYS A 50 -2.98 -9.26 10.25
CA CYS A 50 -2.67 -10.67 10.45
C CYS A 50 -3.18 -11.17 11.81
N GLU A 51 -3.74 -12.38 11.87
CA GLU A 51 -4.30 -12.96 13.11
C GLU A 51 -3.25 -13.02 14.23
N ASP A 52 -2.01 -13.40 13.93
CA ASP A 52 -0.92 -13.42 14.91
C ASP A 52 -0.65 -12.04 15.53
N ILE A 53 -0.80 -10.96 14.74
CA ILE A 53 -0.63 -9.58 15.22
C ILE A 53 -1.86 -9.15 16.03
N ILE A 54 -3.06 -9.57 15.63
CA ILE A 54 -4.29 -9.31 16.38
C ILE A 54 -4.17 -9.93 17.77
N GLU A 55 -3.74 -11.18 17.86
CA GLU A 55 -3.56 -11.90 19.11
C GLU A 55 -2.45 -11.29 19.98
N ALA A 56 -1.26 -11.07 19.42
CA ALA A 56 -0.11 -10.57 20.15
C ALA A 56 -0.34 -9.18 20.77
N TYR A 57 -1.10 -8.32 20.08
CA TYR A 57 -1.34 -6.93 20.50
C TYR A 57 -2.76 -6.67 21.01
N GLN A 58 -3.58 -7.71 21.15
CA GLN A 58 -4.98 -7.60 21.62
C GLN A 58 -5.80 -6.58 20.81
N ILE A 59 -5.58 -6.55 19.49
CA ILE A 59 -6.32 -5.69 18.58
C ILE A 59 -7.73 -6.29 18.40
N PRO A 60 -8.79 -5.48 18.20
CA PRO A 60 -10.10 -6.03 17.88
C PRO A 60 -10.06 -6.94 16.65
N VAL A 61 -10.77 -8.08 16.70
CA VAL A 61 -10.92 -8.97 15.54
C VAL A 61 -11.56 -8.23 14.37
N ASN A 62 -11.29 -8.69 13.14
CA ASN A 62 -11.73 -8.03 11.90
C ASN A 62 -11.25 -6.58 11.78
N SER A 63 -10.12 -6.23 12.38
CA SER A 63 -9.46 -4.95 12.17
C SER A 63 -8.63 -4.92 10.89
N PHE A 64 -8.51 -3.74 10.32
CA PHE A 64 -7.78 -3.45 9.10
C PHE A 64 -6.72 -2.38 9.36
N ALA A 65 -5.65 -2.39 8.56
CA ALA A 65 -4.64 -1.34 8.59
C ALA A 65 -4.30 -0.88 7.17
N ASP A 66 -3.78 0.35 7.07
CA ASP A 66 -3.18 0.83 5.83
C ASP A 66 -1.90 0.04 5.54
N LYS A 67 -1.84 -0.58 4.37
CA LYS A 67 -0.67 -1.26 3.81
C LYS A 67 -0.23 -0.53 2.54
N CYS A 68 1.02 -0.76 2.15
CA CYS A 68 1.57 -0.20 0.94
C CYS A 68 2.54 -1.19 0.30
N ILE A 69 2.44 -1.35 -1.02
CA ILE A 69 3.42 -2.08 -1.84
C ILE A 69 4.12 -1.04 -2.69
N CYS A 70 5.44 -1.14 -2.85
CA CYS A 70 6.19 -0.23 -3.70
C CYS A 70 7.23 -0.97 -4.53
N PHE A 71 7.43 -0.49 -5.76
CA PHE A 71 8.63 -0.77 -6.55
C PHE A 71 9.63 0.36 -6.40
N VAL A 72 10.90 0.00 -6.27
CA VAL A 72 12.03 0.92 -6.17
C VAL A 72 12.93 0.67 -7.36
N SER A 73 13.27 1.72 -8.11
CA SER A 73 14.08 1.62 -9.33
C SER A 73 14.90 2.87 -9.56
N HIS A 74 16.10 2.72 -10.16
CA HIS A 74 16.85 3.86 -10.70
C HIS A 74 16.36 4.27 -12.10
N SER A 75 15.48 3.48 -12.74
CA SER A 75 14.90 3.82 -14.05
C SER A 75 13.59 4.61 -13.89
N PRO A 76 13.38 5.71 -14.64
CA PRO A 76 12.21 6.59 -14.52
C PRO A 76 10.94 6.03 -15.20
N CYS A 77 10.63 4.75 -15.00
CA CYS A 77 9.54 4.04 -15.70
C CYS A 77 8.22 4.05 -14.92
N PHE A 78 7.75 5.21 -14.46
CA PHE A 78 6.60 5.30 -13.55
C PHE A 78 5.33 4.61 -14.06
N GLN A 79 5.01 4.77 -15.34
CA GLN A 79 3.80 4.19 -15.92
C GLN A 79 3.84 2.66 -15.84
N VAL A 80 4.90 2.04 -16.35
CA VAL A 80 5.08 0.57 -16.32
C VAL A 80 5.10 0.04 -14.89
N LEU A 81 5.80 0.74 -13.98
CA LEU A 81 5.89 0.33 -12.58
C LEU A 81 4.54 0.46 -11.86
N ARG A 82 3.75 1.50 -12.16
CA ARG A 82 2.40 1.66 -11.63
C ARG A 82 1.48 0.56 -12.13
N ASP A 83 1.45 0.32 -13.44
CA ASP A 83 0.56 -0.68 -14.05
C ASP A 83 0.87 -2.08 -13.50
N ALA A 84 2.16 -2.43 -13.37
CA ALA A 84 2.57 -3.67 -12.74
C ALA A 84 2.17 -3.78 -11.25
N LEU A 85 2.23 -2.68 -10.49
CA LEU A 85 1.78 -2.66 -9.08
C LEU A 85 0.27 -2.83 -8.97
N GLU A 86 -0.49 -2.21 -9.85
CA GLU A 86 -1.95 -2.31 -9.89
C GLU A 86 -2.38 -3.76 -10.19
N GLU A 87 -1.72 -4.43 -11.13
CA GLU A 87 -1.95 -5.85 -11.41
C GLU A 87 -1.59 -6.74 -10.21
N ILE A 88 -0.44 -6.52 -9.56
CA ILE A 88 -0.07 -7.26 -8.34
C ILE A 88 -1.09 -7.04 -7.23
N PHE A 89 -1.56 -5.81 -7.04
CA PHE A 89 -2.60 -5.49 -6.08
C PHE A 89 -3.89 -6.25 -6.40
N VAL A 90 -4.35 -6.22 -7.66
CA VAL A 90 -5.56 -6.93 -8.08
C VAL A 90 -5.43 -8.43 -7.83
N LEU A 91 -4.31 -9.03 -8.22
CA LEU A 91 -4.07 -10.47 -8.13
C LEU A 91 -3.93 -10.97 -6.69
N CYS A 92 -3.21 -10.24 -5.83
CA CYS A 92 -2.79 -10.74 -4.52
C CYS A 92 -3.56 -10.14 -3.34
N PHE A 93 -4.18 -8.96 -3.51
CA PHE A 93 -4.73 -8.18 -2.38
C PHE A 93 -6.17 -7.72 -2.59
N SER A 94 -6.72 -7.82 -3.81
CA SER A 94 -8.13 -7.53 -4.05
C SER A 94 -9.00 -8.77 -3.78
N PRO A 95 -10.27 -8.58 -3.37
CA PRO A 95 -11.23 -9.69 -3.27
C PRO A 95 -11.48 -10.43 -4.59
N ALA A 96 -11.14 -9.83 -5.73
CA ALA A 96 -11.31 -10.41 -7.06
C ALA A 96 -10.07 -11.21 -7.52
N GLY A 97 -8.97 -11.18 -6.77
CA GLY A 97 -7.75 -11.93 -7.05
C GLY A 97 -7.87 -13.43 -6.74
N CYS A 98 -6.91 -14.22 -7.22
CA CYS A 98 -6.81 -15.65 -6.88
C CYS A 98 -6.26 -15.80 -5.46
N ARG A 99 -6.96 -16.55 -4.61
CA ARG A 99 -6.46 -17.02 -3.31
C ARG A 99 -5.48 -18.16 -3.47
#